data_AF-A0A284SCY6-F1
#
_entry.id   AF-A0A284SCY6-F1
#
_cell.length_a   1.000
_cell.length_b   1.000
_cell.length_c   1.000
_cell.angle_alpha   90.00
_cell.angle_beta   90.00
_cell.angle_gamma   90.00
#
_symmetry.space_group_name_H-M   'P 1'
#
loop_
_entity.id
_entity.type
_entity.pdbx_description
1 polymer ?
#
loop_
_entity_poly.entity_id
_entity_poly.type
_entity_poly.pdbx_seq_one_letter_code
_entity_poly.pdbx_strand_id
1 'polypeptide(L)'
;MPAPPSLPVNSSWNLSEAAFINYFFNSGCSPCFSCGRSVDNVFPNLTYRIYLCNNKACLGHFMSKKQDNLFTYDPQSTRHRQYEPILPLLLYDTFVDNKVYLSKQAKKELAWYQHLKSLGNEDTLLTRMTEKRRACHALREHAMKMHKWSDHYNRERIVANKKNVVFLMVMMHSAHLNYNIALATPTMRRTLQAFNLRLACLTLTVWRDIRGQVIQEHNELRESKKMSLKMGIKNSQTRDTLAA
;
A
#
# COMPACT_ATOMS: atom_id res chain seq x y z
N MET A 1 5.21 18.05 8.53
CA MET A 1 5.37 16.68 8.00
C MET A 1 6.83 16.49 7.63
N PRO A 2 7.53 15.45 8.10
CA PRO A 2 8.86 15.16 7.57
C PRO A 2 8.70 14.79 6.08
N ALA A 3 9.43 15.46 5.19
CA ALA A 3 9.37 15.12 3.77
C ALA A 3 9.85 13.66 3.56
N PRO A 4 9.23 12.89 2.63
CA PRO A 4 9.77 11.59 2.28
C PRO A 4 11.19 11.76 1.71
N PRO A 5 12.12 10.82 1.97
CA PRO A 5 13.41 10.79 1.32
C PRO A 5 13.29 10.94 -0.20
N SER A 6 14.08 11.84 -0.80
CA SER A 6 14.14 12.01 -2.24
C SER A 6 14.90 10.87 -2.91
N LEU A 7 14.51 10.51 -4.14
CA LEU A 7 15.31 9.61 -4.96
C LEU A 7 16.56 10.35 -5.46
N PRO A 8 17.69 9.66 -5.64
CA PRO A 8 18.84 10.28 -6.30
C PRO A 8 18.47 10.62 -7.75
N VAL A 9 18.59 11.91 -8.08
CA VAL A 9 17.97 12.57 -9.24
C VAL A 9 18.56 12.14 -10.60
N ASN A 10 19.70 11.45 -10.64
CA ASN A 10 20.43 11.18 -11.89
C ASN A 10 20.61 9.69 -12.16
N SER A 11 19.57 9.02 -12.65
CA SER A 11 19.70 7.67 -13.22
C SER A 11 18.85 7.54 -14.47
N SER A 12 19.46 7.00 -15.53
CA SER A 12 18.83 6.67 -16.83
C SER A 12 17.69 5.65 -16.73
N TRP A 13 17.42 5.11 -15.53
CA TRP A 13 16.42 4.08 -15.26
C TRP A 13 15.10 4.62 -14.69
N ASN A 14 14.73 5.88 -14.98
CA ASN A 14 13.47 6.50 -14.53
C ASN A 14 13.27 6.42 -13.00
N LEU A 15 14.26 6.88 -12.24
CA LEU A 15 14.14 7.12 -10.80
C LEU A 15 13.49 8.48 -10.53
N SER A 16 12.30 8.75 -11.10
CA SER A 16 11.64 10.01 -10.81
C SER A 16 11.03 9.98 -9.40
N GLU A 17 11.44 10.93 -8.57
CA GLU A 17 10.91 11.15 -7.22
C GLU A 17 9.38 11.31 -7.26
N ALA A 18 8.86 12.01 -8.27
CA ALA A 18 7.42 12.16 -8.50
C ALA A 18 6.71 10.81 -8.75
N ALA A 19 7.28 9.91 -9.56
CA ALA A 19 6.70 8.57 -9.76
C ALA A 19 6.74 7.72 -8.49
N PHE A 20 7.77 7.92 -7.65
CA PHE A 20 7.88 7.23 -6.37
C PHE A 20 6.92 7.78 -5.31
N ILE A 21 6.77 9.10 -5.19
CA ILE A 21 5.79 9.73 -4.30
C ILE A 21 4.38 9.32 -4.73
N ASN A 22 4.09 9.34 -6.03
CA ASN A 22 2.83 8.81 -6.56
C ASN A 22 2.67 7.32 -6.22
N TYR A 23 3.71 6.50 -6.36
CA TYR A 23 3.68 5.11 -5.95
C TYR A 23 3.44 4.94 -4.44
N PHE A 24 4.04 5.77 -3.60
CA PHE A 24 3.90 5.65 -2.15
C PHE A 24 2.54 6.13 -1.63
N PHE A 25 1.98 7.19 -2.22
CA PHE A 25 0.75 7.84 -1.75
C PHE A 25 -0.51 7.53 -2.58
N ASN A 26 -0.43 7.06 -3.84
CA ASN A 26 -1.60 6.59 -4.61
C ASN A 26 -1.98 5.13 -4.27
N SER A 27 -2.02 4.79 -2.99
CA SER A 27 -2.58 3.53 -2.50
C SER A 27 -4.11 3.56 -2.66
N GLY A 28 -4.58 3.19 -3.85
CA GLY A 28 -5.99 3.13 -4.24
C GLY A 28 -6.25 3.00 -5.74
N CYS A 29 -5.20 3.15 -6.57
CA CYS A 29 -5.29 2.95 -8.03
C CYS A 29 -4.46 1.77 -8.53
N SER A 30 -3.63 1.18 -7.66
CA SER A 30 -2.75 0.06 -8.02
C SER A 30 -3.34 -1.27 -7.58
N PRO A 31 -3.35 -2.31 -8.44
CA PRO A 31 -3.88 -3.63 -8.09
C PRO A 31 -2.93 -4.38 -7.14
N CYS A 32 -3.51 -5.17 -6.24
CA CYS A 32 -2.79 -6.10 -5.38
C CYS A 32 -2.04 -7.11 -6.24
N PHE A 33 -0.75 -7.33 -5.94
CA PHE A 33 0.09 -8.30 -6.64
C PHE A 33 -0.49 -9.72 -6.60
N SER A 34 -1.11 -10.12 -5.48
CA SER A 34 -1.66 -11.47 -5.31
C SER A 34 -3.07 -11.64 -5.89
N CYS A 35 -3.96 -10.67 -5.75
CA CYS A 35 -5.38 -10.84 -6.08
C CYS A 35 -5.96 -9.88 -7.12
N GLY A 36 -5.15 -8.94 -7.63
CA GLY A 36 -5.55 -7.98 -8.66
C GLY A 36 -6.55 -6.90 -8.21
N ARG A 37 -7.14 -7.01 -7.02
CA ARG A 37 -8.09 -6.01 -6.49
C ARG A 37 -7.37 -4.71 -6.15
N SER A 38 -8.07 -3.58 -6.29
CA SER A 38 -7.53 -2.28 -5.87
C SER A 38 -7.14 -2.29 -4.40
N VAL A 39 -6.01 -1.66 -4.09
CA VAL A 39 -5.46 -1.60 -2.74
C VAL A 39 -5.61 -0.20 -2.16
N ASP A 40 -6.74 0.04 -1.49
CA ASP A 40 -6.97 1.33 -0.83
C ASP A 40 -6.16 1.44 0.47
N ASN A 41 -5.40 2.53 0.62
CA ASN A 41 -4.72 2.93 1.85
C ASN A 41 -3.66 1.93 2.39
N VAL A 42 -3.08 1.08 1.55
CA VAL A 42 -2.00 0.17 1.97
C VAL A 42 -0.65 0.66 1.47
N PHE A 43 0.33 0.71 2.37
CA PHE A 43 1.70 1.02 1.99
C PHE A 43 2.28 -0.10 1.12
N PRO A 44 2.93 0.24 0.00
CA PRO A 44 3.57 -0.74 -0.83
C PRO A 44 4.73 -1.45 -0.11
N ASN A 45 5.04 -2.67 -0.54
CA ASN A 45 6.35 -3.27 -0.25
C ASN A 45 7.41 -2.43 -0.97
N LEU A 46 8.24 -1.73 -0.20
CA LEU A 46 9.21 -0.75 -0.72
C LEU A 46 10.40 -1.43 -1.40
N THR A 47 10.79 -2.60 -0.91
CA THR A 47 11.89 -3.39 -1.44
C THR A 47 11.58 -3.91 -2.84
N TYR A 48 10.44 -4.57 -3.02
CA TYR A 48 10.06 -5.20 -4.29
C TYR A 48 9.23 -4.28 -5.18
N ARG A 49 8.83 -3.11 -4.65
CA ARG A 49 7.97 -2.14 -5.34
C ARG A 49 6.69 -2.78 -5.88
N ILE A 50 6.01 -3.55 -5.00
CA ILE A 50 4.68 -4.11 -5.25
C ILE A 50 3.66 -3.64 -4.19
N TYR A 51 2.37 -3.69 -4.52
CA TYR A 51 1.29 -3.54 -3.54
C TYR A 51 0.72 -4.89 -3.13
N LEU A 52 0.50 -5.08 -1.84
CA LEU A 52 -0.23 -6.22 -1.30
C LEU A 52 -1.39 -5.68 -0.48
N CYS A 53 -2.59 -6.25 -0.64
CA CYS A 53 -3.72 -5.85 0.19
C CYS A 53 -3.62 -6.45 1.59
N ASN A 54 -4.35 -5.85 2.54
CA ASN A 54 -4.38 -6.27 3.95
C ASN A 54 -5.00 -7.66 4.18
N ASN A 55 -5.46 -8.36 3.12
CA ASN A 55 -5.96 -9.71 3.24
C ASN A 55 -4.80 -10.67 3.59
N LYS A 56 -4.90 -11.31 4.77
CA LYS A 56 -3.91 -12.30 5.23
C LYS A 56 -3.66 -13.42 4.22
N ALA A 57 -4.68 -13.83 3.46
CA ALA A 57 -4.52 -14.82 2.41
C ALA A 57 -3.64 -14.32 1.26
N CYS A 58 -3.70 -13.02 0.91
CA CYS A 58 -2.85 -12.44 -0.13
C CYS A 58 -1.39 -12.34 0.30
N LEU A 59 -1.14 -12.01 1.57
CA LEU A 59 0.20 -12.03 2.15
C LEU A 59 0.75 -13.47 2.23
N GLY A 60 -0.06 -14.41 2.73
CA GLY A 60 0.30 -15.83 2.78
C GLY A 60 0.58 -16.40 1.39
N HIS A 61 -0.22 -16.03 0.39
CA HIS A 61 -0.01 -16.40 -1.01
C HIS A 61 1.31 -15.83 -1.56
N PHE A 62 1.61 -14.57 -1.26
CA PHE A 62 2.85 -13.93 -1.68
C PHE A 62 4.09 -14.63 -1.09
N MET A 63 4.07 -14.93 0.21
CA MET A 63 5.18 -15.61 0.89
C MET A 63 5.21 -17.14 0.67
N SER A 64 4.21 -17.69 -0.04
CA SER A 64 4.08 -19.14 -0.19
C SER A 64 5.17 -19.69 -1.11
N LYS A 65 5.91 -20.69 -0.61
CA LYS A 65 6.85 -21.48 -1.41
C LYS A 65 6.18 -22.15 -2.62
N LYS A 66 4.88 -22.47 -2.54
CA LYS A 66 4.13 -23.11 -3.64
C LYS A 66 3.94 -22.20 -4.85
N GLN A 67 3.90 -20.88 -4.63
CA GLN A 67 3.65 -19.90 -5.68
C GLN A 67 4.93 -19.37 -6.33
N ASP A 68 6.10 -19.71 -5.76
CA ASP A 68 7.41 -19.39 -6.32
C ASP A 68 7.59 -17.89 -6.65
N ASN A 69 6.94 -17.04 -5.86
CA ASN A 69 7.02 -15.58 -5.99
C ASN A 69 8.35 -15.05 -5.47
N LEU A 70 8.89 -15.72 -4.46
CA LEU A 70 10.10 -15.36 -3.75
C LEU A 70 11.04 -16.57 -3.73
N PHE A 71 12.34 -16.31 -3.85
CA PHE A 71 13.36 -17.33 -3.73
C PHE A 71 14.57 -16.81 -2.98
N THR A 72 15.28 -17.73 -2.32
CA THR A 72 16.63 -17.49 -1.79
C THR A 72 17.60 -18.14 -2.76
N TYR A 73 18.67 -17.43 -3.13
CA TYR A 73 19.68 -18.01 -3.99
C TYR A 73 20.38 -19.16 -3.26
N ASP A 74 20.45 -20.30 -3.94
CA ASP A 74 21.17 -21.49 -3.48
C ASP A 74 22.10 -21.94 -4.61
N PRO A 75 23.43 -21.86 -4.44
CA PRO A 75 24.38 -22.27 -5.47
C PRO A 75 24.37 -23.78 -5.76
N GLN A 76 23.78 -24.60 -4.88
CA GLN A 76 23.59 -26.04 -5.11
C GLN A 76 22.32 -26.36 -5.91
N SER A 77 21.36 -25.42 -5.96
CA SER A 77 20.14 -25.55 -6.74
C SER A 77 20.41 -25.22 -8.22
N THR A 78 20.31 -26.23 -9.08
CA THR A 78 20.38 -26.07 -10.55
C THR A 78 19.35 -25.06 -11.06
N ARG A 79 18.20 -24.94 -10.39
CA ARG A 79 17.13 -24.00 -10.73
C ARG A 79 17.52 -22.54 -10.46
N HIS A 80 18.39 -22.28 -9.49
CA HIS A 80 18.79 -20.93 -9.09
C HIS A 80 20.12 -20.48 -9.70
N ARG A 81 21.01 -21.41 -10.08
CA ARG A 81 22.31 -21.12 -10.72
C ARG A 81 22.18 -20.19 -11.93
N GLN A 82 21.12 -20.33 -12.73
CA GLN A 82 20.89 -19.45 -13.89
C GLN A 82 20.83 -17.95 -13.54
N TYR A 83 20.51 -17.60 -12.28
CA TYR A 83 20.41 -16.22 -11.83
C TYR A 83 21.72 -15.66 -11.28
N GLU A 84 22.75 -16.48 -11.07
CA GLU A 84 24.07 -16.07 -10.56
C GLU A 84 24.63 -14.79 -11.23
N PRO A 85 24.69 -14.66 -12.57
CA PRO A 85 25.26 -13.48 -13.21
C PRO A 85 24.48 -12.18 -12.95
N ILE A 86 23.20 -12.30 -12.59
CA ILE A 86 22.31 -11.14 -12.38
C ILE A 86 22.01 -10.86 -10.91
N LEU A 87 22.48 -11.68 -9.96
CA LEU A 87 22.23 -11.46 -8.52
C LEU A 87 22.51 -10.03 -8.04
N PRO A 88 23.60 -9.36 -8.48
CA PRO A 88 23.86 -7.97 -8.07
C PRO A 88 22.80 -6.97 -8.55
N LEU A 89 22.04 -7.32 -9.59
CA LEU A 89 21.01 -6.51 -10.23
C LEU A 89 19.61 -6.72 -9.62
N LEU A 90 19.45 -7.71 -8.74
CA LEU A 90 18.16 -8.01 -8.13
C LEU A 90 17.94 -7.21 -6.86
N LEU A 91 16.71 -6.75 -6.63
CA LEU A 91 16.31 -6.20 -5.35
C LEU A 91 16.03 -7.38 -4.41
N TYR A 92 16.42 -7.23 -3.15
CA TYR A 92 16.18 -8.24 -2.12
C TYR A 92 15.83 -7.56 -0.81
N ASP A 93 15.06 -8.27 0.01
CA ASP A 93 14.65 -7.79 1.32
C ASP A 93 15.84 -7.78 2.27
N THR A 94 16.16 -6.61 2.80
CA THR A 94 17.24 -6.38 3.76
C THR A 94 16.79 -6.58 5.21
N PHE A 95 15.48 -6.76 5.45
CA PHE A 95 14.91 -6.96 6.79
C PHE A 95 14.84 -8.44 7.20
N VAL A 96 15.32 -9.35 6.35
CA VAL A 96 15.38 -10.79 6.60
C VAL A 96 16.85 -11.22 6.53
N ASP A 97 17.27 -12.12 7.42
CA ASP A 97 18.67 -12.59 7.52
C ASP A 97 19.19 -13.20 6.20
N ASN A 98 18.28 -13.74 5.38
CA ASN A 98 18.58 -14.27 4.07
C ASN A 98 18.14 -13.31 2.96
N LYS A 99 18.97 -13.16 1.92
CA LYS A 99 18.59 -12.40 0.72
C LYS A 99 17.44 -13.11 0.00
N VAL A 100 16.23 -12.56 0.15
CA VAL A 100 15.03 -13.04 -0.53
C VAL A 100 14.79 -12.18 -1.77
N TYR A 101 14.71 -12.81 -2.93
CA TYR A 101 14.57 -12.16 -4.24
C TYR A 101 13.17 -12.38 -4.82
N LEU A 102 12.68 -11.42 -5.61
CA LEU A 102 11.42 -11.57 -6.34
C LEU A 102 11.65 -12.34 -7.65
N SER A 103 11.03 -13.51 -7.79
CA SER A 103 11.18 -14.39 -8.96
C SER A 103 10.78 -13.71 -10.27
N LYS A 104 9.72 -12.88 -10.25
CA LYS A 104 9.28 -12.12 -11.43
C LYS A 104 10.34 -11.12 -11.90
N GLN A 105 11.03 -10.46 -10.97
CA GLN A 105 12.14 -9.57 -11.30
C GLN A 105 13.31 -10.39 -11.87
N ALA A 106 13.70 -11.47 -11.20
CA ALA A 106 14.80 -12.32 -11.64
C ALA A 106 14.62 -12.84 -13.07
N LYS A 107 13.41 -13.30 -13.42
CA LYS A 107 13.07 -13.72 -14.79
C LYS A 107 13.23 -12.60 -15.82
N LYS A 108 12.73 -11.39 -15.51
CA LYS A 108 12.85 -10.23 -16.39
C LYS A 108 14.31 -9.81 -16.59
N GLU A 109 15.07 -9.78 -15.51
CA GLU A 109 16.48 -9.39 -15.52
C GLU A 109 17.35 -10.42 -16.23
N LEU A 110 17.03 -11.71 -16.10
CA LEU A 110 17.70 -12.78 -16.82
C LEU A 110 17.48 -12.67 -18.33
N ALA A 111 16.23 -12.45 -18.77
CA ALA A 111 15.91 -12.26 -20.18
C ALA A 111 16.65 -11.05 -20.77
N TRP A 112 16.69 -9.94 -20.03
CA TRP A 112 17.45 -8.75 -20.43
C TRP A 112 18.96 -9.03 -20.54
N TYR A 113 19.55 -9.72 -19.56
CA TYR A 113 20.96 -10.10 -19.57
C TYR A 113 21.29 -11.02 -20.76
N GLN A 114 20.46 -12.04 -21.01
CA GLN A 114 20.63 -12.97 -22.13
C GLN A 114 20.53 -12.25 -23.48
N HIS A 115 19.59 -11.32 -23.62
CA HIS A 115 19.47 -10.49 -24.82
C HIS A 115 20.75 -9.67 -25.06
N LEU A 116 21.25 -8.95 -24.04
CA LEU A 116 22.49 -8.21 -24.18
C LEU A 116 23.70 -9.09 -24.49
N LYS A 117 23.78 -10.28 -23.87
CA LYS A 117 24.83 -11.25 -24.14
C LYS A 117 24.79 -11.74 -25.60
N SER A 118 23.60 -11.93 -26.17
CA SER A 118 23.44 -12.37 -27.56
C SER A 118 23.90 -11.34 -28.61
N LEU A 119 23.97 -10.05 -28.23
CA LEU A 119 24.47 -8.98 -29.10
C LEU A 119 26.00 -8.97 -29.23
N GLY A 120 26.73 -9.78 -28.46
CA GLY A 120 28.17 -9.99 -28.61
C GLY A 120 29.07 -8.82 -28.23
N ASN A 121 28.54 -7.75 -27.62
CA ASN A 121 29.32 -6.58 -27.20
C ASN A 121 29.53 -6.60 -25.68
N GLU A 122 30.67 -7.16 -25.24
CA GLU A 122 31.01 -7.33 -23.83
C GLU A 122 31.13 -5.99 -23.07
N ASP A 123 31.70 -4.96 -23.70
CA ASP A 123 31.83 -3.62 -23.11
C ASP A 123 30.47 -2.97 -22.84
N THR A 124 29.54 -3.15 -23.78
CA THR A 124 28.16 -2.66 -23.62
C THR A 124 27.46 -3.42 -22.50
N LEU A 125 27.61 -4.74 -22.43
CA LEU A 125 27.06 -5.54 -21.36
C LEU A 125 27.60 -5.10 -19.99
N LEU A 126 28.93 -4.95 -19.86
CA LEU A 126 29.58 -4.54 -18.62
C LEU A 126 29.13 -3.15 -18.17
N THR A 127 29.09 -2.18 -19.09
CA THR A 127 28.63 -0.82 -18.82
C THR A 127 27.20 -0.82 -18.31
N ARG A 128 26.29 -1.48 -19.03
CA ARG A 128 24.86 -1.56 -18.69
C ARG A 128 24.62 -2.27 -17.36
N MET A 129 25.33 -3.37 -17.10
CA MET A 129 25.25 -4.07 -15.81
C MET A 129 25.74 -3.19 -14.66
N THR A 130 26.81 -2.42 -14.87
CA THR A 130 27.39 -1.54 -13.85
C THR A 130 26.46 -0.37 -13.52
N GLU A 131 25.86 0.26 -14.54
CA GLU A 131 24.84 1.30 -14.36
C GLU A 131 23.65 0.77 -13.56
N LYS A 132 23.14 -0.41 -13.94
CA LYS A 132 21.99 -1.00 -13.29
C LYS A 132 22.28 -1.42 -11.85
N ARG A 133 23.47 -1.96 -11.58
CA ARG A 133 23.93 -2.26 -10.23
C ARG A 133 23.93 -1.00 -9.34
N ARG A 134 24.43 0.13 -9.86
CA ARG A 134 24.38 1.43 -9.16
C ARG A 134 22.95 1.87 -8.87
N ALA A 135 22.05 1.76 -9.86
CA ALA A 135 20.63 2.07 -9.67
C ALA A 135 19.95 1.17 -8.63
N CYS A 136 20.23 -0.13 -8.64
CA CYS A 136 19.71 -1.08 -7.65
C CYS A 136 20.20 -0.76 -6.24
N HIS A 137 21.49 -0.40 -6.08
CA HIS A 137 22.03 0.04 -4.80
C HIS A 137 21.30 1.28 -4.28
N ALA A 138 21.17 2.31 -5.12
CA ALA A 138 20.44 3.54 -4.80
C ALA A 138 18.98 3.28 -4.39
N LEU A 139 18.30 2.38 -5.10
CA LEU A 139 16.93 1.96 -4.79
C LEU A 139 16.82 1.25 -3.43
N ARG A 140 17.77 0.38 -3.09
CA ARG A 140 17.78 -0.31 -1.78
C ARG A 140 18.03 0.67 -0.63
N GLU A 141 19.03 1.54 -0.77
CA GLU A 141 19.31 2.61 0.20
C GLU A 141 18.08 3.50 0.44
N HIS A 142 17.39 3.86 -0.65
CA HIS A 142 16.17 4.63 -0.58
C HIS A 142 15.03 3.88 0.11
N ALA A 143 14.80 2.61 -0.24
CA ALA A 143 13.80 1.77 0.41
C ALA A 143 14.03 1.66 1.92
N MET A 144 15.29 1.52 2.36
CA MET A 144 15.64 1.52 3.79
C MET A 144 15.32 2.85 4.48
N LYS A 145 15.65 3.98 3.86
CA LYS A 145 15.31 5.32 4.38
C LYS A 145 13.79 5.50 4.46
N MET A 146 13.08 5.08 3.43
CA MET A 146 11.61 5.12 3.37
C MET A 146 10.96 4.23 4.42
N HIS A 147 11.54 3.07 4.74
CA HIS A 147 11.03 2.21 5.79
C HIS A 147 11.11 2.91 7.16
N LYS A 148 12.28 3.45 7.51
CA LYS A 148 12.48 4.23 8.74
C LYS A 148 11.52 5.45 8.81
N TRP A 149 11.38 6.16 7.69
CA TRP A 149 10.45 7.27 7.59
C TRP A 149 8.99 6.82 7.76
N SER A 150 8.59 5.69 7.15
CA SER A 150 7.24 5.14 7.23
C SER A 150 6.89 4.71 8.65
N ASP A 151 7.83 4.12 9.39
CA ASP A 151 7.64 3.78 10.81
C ASP A 151 7.42 5.02 11.67
N HIS A 152 8.20 6.08 11.43
CA HIS A 152 8.00 7.35 12.11
C HIS A 152 6.66 7.99 11.74
N TYR A 153 6.33 8.08 10.45
CA TYR A 153 5.04 8.57 9.95
C TYR A 153 3.86 7.81 10.55
N ASN A 154 3.93 6.48 10.61
CA ASN A 154 2.88 5.64 11.18
C ASN A 154 2.67 5.92 12.67
N ARG A 155 3.74 6.12 13.45
CA ARG A 155 3.66 6.52 14.85
C ARG A 155 2.96 7.86 15.02
N GLU A 156 3.39 8.88 14.27
CA GLU A 156 2.76 10.21 14.29
C GLU A 156 1.30 10.16 13.85
N ARG A 157 0.98 9.34 12.83
CA ARG A 157 -0.39 9.13 12.36
C ARG A 157 -1.26 8.51 13.44
N ILE A 158 -0.76 7.54 14.20
CA ILE A 158 -1.49 6.94 15.32
C ILE A 158 -1.77 8.00 16.40
N VAL A 159 -0.78 8.85 16.72
CA VAL A 159 -0.94 9.93 17.70
C VAL A 159 -1.99 10.95 17.24
N ALA A 160 -1.90 11.43 15.99
CA ALA A 160 -2.88 12.34 15.41
C ALA A 160 -4.28 11.72 15.36
N ASN A 161 -4.39 10.44 14.96
CA ASN A 161 -5.66 9.71 14.95
C ASN A 161 -6.30 9.63 16.34
N LYS A 162 -5.52 9.34 17.39
CA LYS A 162 -6.03 9.32 18.76
C LYS A 162 -6.63 10.67 19.16
N LYS A 163 -5.93 11.77 18.84
CA LYS A 163 -6.45 13.14 19.08
C LYS A 163 -7.74 13.41 18.29
N ASN A 164 -7.77 13.02 17.01
CA ASN A 164 -8.94 13.17 16.15
C ASN A 164 -10.15 12.36 16.65
N VAL A 165 -9.93 11.14 17.14
CA VAL A 165 -11.00 10.30 17.73
C VAL A 165 -11.61 10.98 18.94
N VAL A 166 -10.78 11.45 19.88
CA VAL A 166 -11.26 12.15 21.09
C VAL A 166 -12.04 13.40 20.70
N PHE A 167 -11.50 14.23 19.81
CA PHE A 167 -12.16 15.44 19.32
C PHE A 167 -13.53 15.11 18.69
N LEU A 168 -13.57 14.12 17.80
CA LEU A 168 -14.79 13.73 17.10
C LEU A 168 -15.84 13.15 18.04
N MET A 169 -15.45 12.35 19.05
CA MET A 169 -16.40 11.85 20.05
C MET A 169 -17.11 13.00 20.76
N VAL A 170 -16.37 14.03 21.17
CA VAL A 170 -16.95 15.22 21.82
C VAL A 170 -17.88 15.99 20.88
N MET A 171 -17.45 16.22 19.63
CA MET A 171 -18.25 16.95 18.64
C MET A 171 -19.50 16.21 18.18
N MET A 172 -19.42 14.89 18.05
CA MET A 172 -20.57 14.06 17.70
C MET A 172 -21.56 13.98 18.86
N HIS A 173 -21.07 13.87 20.10
CA HIS A 173 -21.93 13.92 21.28
C HIS A 173 -22.68 15.25 21.39
N SER A 174 -22.00 16.39 21.23
CA SER A 174 -22.63 17.72 21.29
C SER A 174 -23.62 17.97 20.14
N ALA A 175 -23.49 17.25 19.02
CA ALA A 175 -24.43 17.29 17.91
C ALA A 175 -25.49 16.16 17.95
N HIS A 176 -25.54 15.36 19.02
CA HIS A 176 -26.43 14.20 19.17
C HIS A 176 -26.33 13.18 18.02
N LEU A 177 -25.13 13.00 17.47
CA LEU A 177 -24.85 12.05 16.39
C LEU A 177 -24.30 10.74 16.95
N ASN A 178 -24.68 9.62 16.33
CA ASN A 178 -24.05 8.34 16.63
C ASN A 178 -22.66 8.30 15.99
N TYR A 179 -21.63 8.10 16.80
CA TYR A 179 -20.24 8.13 16.35
C TYR A 179 -19.95 7.20 15.16
N ASN A 180 -20.42 5.95 15.24
CA ASN A 180 -20.17 4.95 14.20
C ASN A 180 -20.91 5.24 12.89
N ILE A 181 -22.10 5.84 12.96
CA ILE A 181 -22.85 6.24 11.76
C ILE A 181 -22.22 7.49 11.14
N ALA A 182 -21.84 8.47 11.97
CA ALA A 182 -21.25 9.72 11.51
C ALA A 182 -19.85 9.50 10.91
N LEU A 183 -19.05 8.56 11.43
CA LEU A 183 -17.80 8.14 10.80
C LEU A 183 -17.99 7.52 9.41
N ALA A 184 -19.15 6.90 9.16
CA ALA A 184 -19.44 6.27 7.89
C ALA A 184 -19.86 7.27 6.82
N THR A 185 -20.09 8.55 7.15
CA THR A 185 -20.50 9.53 6.16
C THR A 185 -19.36 9.82 5.17
N PRO A 186 -19.66 10.03 3.87
CA PRO A 186 -18.64 10.34 2.86
C PRO A 186 -17.78 11.56 3.22
N THR A 187 -18.39 12.60 3.77
CA THR A 187 -17.67 13.82 4.15
C THR A 187 -16.71 13.57 5.29
N MET A 188 -17.13 12.86 6.35
CA MET A 188 -16.24 12.53 7.47
C MET A 188 -15.07 11.64 7.01
N ARG A 189 -15.33 10.65 6.14
CA ARG A 189 -14.27 9.78 5.58
C ARG A 189 -13.24 10.57 4.79
N ARG A 190 -13.67 11.45 3.88
CA ARG A 190 -12.75 12.28 3.06
C ARG A 190 -11.94 13.24 3.92
N THR A 191 -12.57 13.89 4.90
CA THR A 191 -11.87 14.80 5.82
C THR A 191 -10.84 14.05 6.65
N LEU A 192 -11.20 12.92 7.26
CA LEU A 192 -10.24 12.12 8.02
C LEU A 192 -9.10 11.60 7.15
N GLN A 193 -9.35 11.17 5.92
CA GLN A 193 -8.29 10.78 4.99
C GLN A 193 -7.30 11.94 4.74
N ALA A 194 -7.80 13.14 4.43
CA ALA A 194 -6.95 14.31 4.17
C ALA A 194 -6.15 14.75 5.40
N PHE A 195 -6.76 14.73 6.58
CA PHE A 195 -6.10 15.12 7.83
C PHE A 195 -5.08 14.08 8.28
N ASN A 196 -5.40 12.80 8.18
CA ASN A 196 -4.49 11.70 8.49
C ASN A 196 -3.28 11.71 7.56
N LEU A 197 -3.48 12.03 6.27
CA LEU A 197 -2.39 12.20 5.31
C LEU A 197 -1.42 13.29 5.76
N ARG A 198 -1.96 14.42 6.24
CA ARG A 198 -1.21 15.60 6.69
C ARG A 198 -0.69 15.51 8.14
N LEU A 199 -1.00 14.42 8.86
CA LEU A 199 -0.76 14.29 10.30
C LEU A 199 -1.39 15.44 11.11
N ALA A 200 -2.51 15.97 10.62
CA ALA A 200 -3.19 17.13 11.19
C ALA A 200 -4.30 16.70 12.16
N CYS A 201 -4.51 17.54 13.19
CA CYS A 201 -5.65 17.39 14.08
C CYS A 201 -6.84 18.19 13.55
N LEU A 202 -8.03 17.59 13.65
CA LEU A 202 -9.28 18.29 13.41
C LEU A 202 -9.45 19.43 14.43
N THR A 203 -10.01 20.53 13.95
CA THR A 203 -10.26 21.72 14.76
C THR A 203 -11.74 22.05 14.77
N LEU A 204 -12.14 22.91 15.71
CA LEU A 204 -13.52 23.39 15.80
C LEU A 204 -13.95 24.12 14.51
N THR A 205 -13.05 24.86 13.88
CA THR A 205 -13.31 25.54 12.60
C THR A 205 -13.68 24.54 11.52
N VAL A 206 -12.84 23.52 11.31
CA VAL A 206 -13.09 22.47 10.30
C VAL A 206 -14.41 21.75 10.59
N TRP A 207 -14.68 21.45 11.86
CA TRP A 207 -15.96 20.86 12.25
C TRP A 207 -17.14 21.75 11.88
N ARG A 208 -17.10 23.05 12.18
CA ARG A 208 -18.17 23.99 11.82
C ARG A 208 -18.45 24.00 10.32
N ASP A 209 -17.39 23.94 9.51
CA ASP A 209 -17.50 23.96 8.06
C ASP A 209 -18.18 22.70 7.51
N ILE A 210 -17.86 21.52 8.06
CA ILE A 210 -18.38 20.24 7.55
C ILE A 210 -19.64 19.74 8.27
N ARG A 211 -19.97 20.29 9.45
CA ARG A 211 -21.01 19.75 10.34
C ARG A 211 -22.35 19.60 9.65
N GLY A 212 -22.79 20.62 8.90
CA GLY A 212 -24.10 20.60 8.24
C GLY A 212 -24.24 19.41 7.30
N GLN A 213 -23.22 19.20 6.46
CA GLN A 213 -23.16 18.09 5.52
C GLN A 213 -23.06 16.73 6.23
N VAL A 214 -22.26 16.63 7.30
CA VAL A 214 -22.16 15.39 8.09
C VAL A 214 -23.50 15.02 8.73
N ILE A 215 -24.26 15.98 9.25
CA ILE A 215 -25.59 15.74 9.85
C ILE A 215 -26.57 15.24 8.78
N GLN A 216 -26.58 15.88 7.61
CA GLN A 216 -27.43 15.47 6.49
C GLN A 216 -27.12 14.02 6.08
N GLU A 217 -25.87 13.72 5.75
CA GLU A 217 -25.43 12.38 5.33
C GLU A 217 -25.70 11.33 6.43
N HIS A 218 -25.54 11.70 7.71
CA HIS A 218 -25.83 10.83 8.84
C HIS A 218 -27.32 10.44 8.88
N ASN A 219 -28.22 11.40 8.69
CA ASN A 219 -29.66 11.14 8.73
C ASN A 219 -30.10 10.26 7.56
N GLU A 220 -29.58 10.52 6.35
CA GLU A 220 -29.81 9.67 5.17
C GLU A 220 -29.37 8.22 5.42
N LEU A 221 -28.17 8.02 5.97
CA LEU A 221 -27.66 6.69 6.34
C LEU A 221 -28.51 6.01 7.42
N ARG A 222 -29.00 6.76 8.40
CA ARG A 222 -29.85 6.25 9.47
C ARG A 222 -31.20 5.77 8.94
N GLU A 223 -31.83 6.54 8.07
CA GLU A 223 -33.12 6.17 7.47
C GLU A 223 -32.98 4.99 6.51
N SER A 224 -31.91 4.95 5.71
CA SER A 224 -31.58 3.80 4.86
C SER A 224 -31.42 2.50 5.65
N LYS A 225 -30.72 2.55 6.80
CA LYS A 225 -30.60 1.39 7.71
C LYS A 225 -31.94 0.95 8.28
N LYS A 226 -32.79 1.89 8.71
CA LYS A 226 -34.14 1.58 9.23
C LYS A 226 -35.01 0.93 8.17
N MET A 227 -34.99 1.42 6.93
CA MET A 227 -35.75 0.82 5.82
C MET A 227 -35.26 -0.61 5.52
N SER A 228 -33.95 -0.82 5.49
CA SER A 228 -33.36 -2.14 5.27
C SER A 228 -33.75 -3.15 6.36
N LEU A 229 -33.76 -2.73 7.62
CA LEU A 229 -34.23 -3.54 8.76
C LEU A 229 -35.73 -3.87 8.65
N LYS A 230 -36.57 -2.88 8.30
CA LYS A 230 -38.01 -3.09 8.12
C LYS A 230 -38.33 -4.06 6.97
N MET A 231 -37.60 -3.99 5.86
CA MET A 231 -37.76 -4.93 4.75
C MET A 231 -37.23 -6.33 5.08
N GLY A 232 -36.14 -6.43 5.83
CA GLY A 232 -35.61 -7.71 6.33
C GLY A 232 -36.58 -8.44 7.27
N ILE A 233 -37.24 -7.69 8.17
CA ILE A 233 -38.27 -8.23 9.08
C ILE A 233 -39.53 -8.63 8.30
N LYS A 234 -39.98 -7.81 7.34
CA LYS A 234 -41.11 -8.19 6.47
C LYS A 234 -40.80 -9.49 5.73
N ASN A 235 -39.62 -9.63 5.13
CA ASN A 235 -39.25 -10.84 4.39
C ASN A 235 -39.08 -12.09 5.28
N SER A 236 -38.76 -11.96 6.57
CA SER A 236 -38.77 -13.11 7.49
C SER A 236 -40.20 -13.50 7.89
N GLN A 237 -41.06 -12.52 8.19
CA GLN A 237 -42.47 -12.77 8.50
C GLN A 237 -43.25 -13.39 7.33
N THR A 238 -43.00 -12.95 6.09
CA THR A 238 -43.65 -13.57 4.91
C THR A 238 -43.20 -15.01 4.70
N ARG A 239 -41.96 -15.37 5.07
CA ARG A 239 -41.48 -16.76 4.97
C ARG A 239 -42.11 -17.68 6.01
N ASP A 240 -42.35 -17.17 7.23
CA ASP A 240 -42.99 -17.95 8.29
C ASP A 240 -44.50 -18.12 8.05
N THR A 241 -45.14 -17.22 7.30
CA THR A 241 -46.57 -17.32 6.95
C THR A 241 -46.85 -18.23 5.73
N LEU A 242 -45.84 -18.52 4.92
CA LEU A 242 -45.93 -19.42 3.75
C LEU A 242 -45.49 -20.87 4.07
N ALA A 243 -45.04 -21.13 5.29
CA ALA A 243 -44.59 -22.43 5.79
C ALA A 243 -45.57 -23.07 6.81
N ALA A 244 -46.75 -22.49 6.99
CA ALA A 244 -47.86 -23.01 7.80
C ALA A 244 -49.05 -23.30 6.89
#